data_AF-A0A954WQI2-F1
#
_entry.id   AF-A0A954WQI2-F1
#
_cell.length_a   1.000
_cell.length_b   1.000
_cell.length_c   1.000
_cell.angle_alpha   90.00
_cell.angle_beta   90.00
_cell.angle_gamma   90.00
#
_symmetry.space_group_name_H-M   'P 1'
#
loop_
_entity.id
_entity.type
_entity.pdbx_description
1 polymer ?
#
loop_
_entity_poly.entity_id
_entity_poly.type
_entity_poly.pdbx_seq_one_letter_code
_entity_poly.pdbx_strand_id
1 'polypeptide(L)'
;REAHQSHNDLVNGLEEIMVMRDMENRRKTYLLNRGRYDEPTDEVFPDTPASLLPFPKDAPRNRLGLARWLTDRDNPLTARVAVNRMWKLCFGEGLVRTPEDFGSQGAQPTHPRLLDWLAADFIENGWNVKRLLKQMVMSATYRQRSTPKSPAVYAALVRTDPRNELLARASRYRWPAEMIRDNALATSGLLVDKIGGPSAKPYEVAVSFKPIAHEEGEGLYRRSLYTFWKRTAPAPVMMTLDASKRDVCTVQRERTASPLQAFVLLNDPQFVEASRVMAARLLADEPNIGENIDTAFRRLTSRRPSSTEREILTSLYEKQIEYFAANPDQAAAYLATGNQPEPHGQDRNQVAALTVLINTIMNLDECVMKR
;
A
#
# COMPACT_ATOMS: atom_id res chain seq x y z
N ARG A 1 15.71 9.56 -45.91
CA ARG A 1 15.48 10.06 -44.53
C ARG A 1 13.99 10.06 -44.22
N GLU A 2 13.14 10.66 -45.03
CA GLU A 2 11.67 10.62 -44.86
C GLU A 2 11.07 9.22 -44.79
N ALA A 3 11.44 8.29 -45.68
CA ALA A 3 10.95 6.91 -45.61
C ALA A 3 11.30 6.19 -44.29
N HIS A 4 12.45 6.54 -43.69
CA HIS A 4 12.88 6.00 -42.40
C HIS A 4 12.08 6.63 -41.26
N GLN A 5 11.79 7.93 -41.36
CA GLN A 5 10.92 8.65 -40.43
C GLN A 5 9.50 8.06 -40.45
N SER A 6 8.90 7.90 -41.64
CA SER A 6 7.56 7.32 -41.80
C SER A 6 7.48 5.86 -41.33
N HIS A 7 8.53 5.07 -41.53
CA HIS A 7 8.61 3.72 -40.98
C HIS A 7 8.67 3.74 -39.44
N ASN A 8 9.49 4.62 -38.85
CA ASN A 8 9.58 4.76 -37.41
C ASN A 8 8.27 5.28 -36.80
N ASP A 9 7.58 6.22 -37.44
CA ASP A 9 6.29 6.74 -36.96
C ASP A 9 5.20 5.66 -37.02
N LEU A 10 5.22 4.80 -38.05
CA LEU A 10 4.33 3.65 -38.18
C LEU A 10 4.60 2.59 -37.10
N VAL A 11 5.87 2.21 -36.90
CA VAL A 11 6.28 1.18 -35.93
C VAL A 11 6.08 1.66 -34.49
N ASN A 12 6.48 2.89 -34.18
CA ASN A 12 6.31 3.47 -32.84
C ASN A 12 4.85 3.85 -32.53
N GLY A 13 4.00 3.97 -33.56
CA GLY A 13 2.56 4.20 -33.41
C GLY A 13 1.76 2.93 -33.07
N LEU A 14 2.36 1.75 -33.23
CA LEU A 14 1.76 0.49 -32.78
C LEU A 14 2.02 0.33 -31.29
N GLU A 15 0.95 0.31 -30.48
CA GLU A 15 1.04 -0.07 -29.07
C GLU A 15 1.35 -1.57 -28.95
N GLU A 16 2.62 -1.92 -29.00
CA GLU A 16 3.08 -3.29 -28.78
C GLU A 16 3.09 -3.61 -27.27
N ILE A 17 2.32 -4.62 -26.88
CA ILE A 17 2.41 -5.19 -25.54
C ILE A 17 3.46 -6.29 -25.57
N MET A 18 4.57 -6.11 -24.86
CA MET A 18 5.55 -7.18 -24.70
C MET A 18 4.92 -8.36 -23.95
N VAL A 19 4.75 -9.48 -24.65
CA VAL A 19 4.33 -10.74 -24.07
C VAL A 19 5.52 -11.67 -23.90
N MET A 20 5.57 -12.37 -22.78
CA MET A 20 6.57 -13.40 -22.55
C MET A 20 6.10 -14.68 -23.26
N ARG A 21 6.80 -15.07 -24.34
CA ARG A 21 6.56 -16.32 -25.07
C ARG A 21 7.73 -17.28 -24.85
N ASP A 22 7.44 -18.58 -24.80
CA ASP A 22 8.50 -19.59 -24.85
C ASP A 22 9.18 -19.58 -26.22
N MET A 23 10.50 -19.76 -26.24
CA MET A 23 11.26 -19.85 -27.49
C MET A 23 10.86 -21.11 -28.26
N GLU A 24 10.80 -21.04 -29.59
CA GLU A 24 10.54 -22.21 -30.44
C GLU A 24 11.57 -23.31 -30.20
N ASN A 25 12.85 -22.92 -30.11
CA ASN A 25 13.94 -23.80 -29.76
C ASN A 25 14.42 -23.52 -28.35
N ARG A 26 14.42 -24.55 -27.51
CA ARG A 26 14.92 -24.45 -26.13
C ARG A 26 16.39 -24.06 -26.14
N ARG A 27 16.73 -23.01 -25.39
CA ARG A 27 18.13 -22.68 -25.10
C ARG A 27 18.77 -23.81 -24.29
N LYS A 28 19.85 -24.40 -24.82
CA LYS A 28 20.66 -25.36 -24.07
C LYS A 28 21.25 -24.68 -22.84
N THR A 29 21.06 -25.29 -21.68
CA THR A 29 21.57 -24.82 -20.39
C THR A 29 22.45 -25.90 -19.82
N TYR A 30 23.60 -25.55 -19.26
CA TYR A 30 24.56 -26.51 -18.74
C TYR A 30 24.84 -26.25 -17.26
N LEU A 31 25.17 -27.30 -16.52
CA LEU A 31 25.86 -27.16 -15.25
C LEU A 31 27.24 -26.55 -15.52
N LEU A 32 27.66 -25.59 -14.69
CA LEU A 32 28.95 -24.90 -14.86
C LEU A 32 29.96 -25.45 -13.87
N ASN A 33 31.17 -25.77 -14.33
CA ASN A 33 32.24 -26.22 -13.46
C ASN A 33 32.61 -25.11 -12.46
N ARG A 34 32.28 -25.31 -11.18
CA ARG A 34 32.46 -24.32 -10.11
C ARG A 34 31.87 -22.94 -10.42
N GLY A 35 30.81 -22.88 -11.24
CA GLY A 35 30.15 -21.63 -11.65
C GLY A 35 30.88 -20.81 -12.71
N ARG A 36 31.95 -21.32 -13.33
CA ARG A 36 32.67 -20.65 -14.42
C ARG A 36 31.86 -20.68 -15.72
N TYR A 37 31.56 -19.51 -16.27
CA TYR A 37 30.68 -19.38 -17.44
C TYR A 37 31.28 -19.96 -18.74
N ASP A 38 32.61 -20.07 -18.78
CA ASP A 38 33.41 -20.60 -19.90
C ASP A 38 33.65 -22.11 -19.82
N GLU A 39 33.21 -22.78 -18.74
CA GLU A 39 33.41 -24.22 -18.52
C GLU A 39 32.07 -24.96 -18.33
N PRO A 40 31.27 -25.12 -19.40
CA PRO A 40 30.03 -25.91 -19.34
C PRO A 40 30.33 -27.41 -19.22
N THR A 41 29.56 -28.11 -18.40
CA THR A 41 29.60 -29.57 -18.25
C THR A 41 28.33 -30.20 -18.84
N ASP A 42 27.47 -30.77 -18.02
CA ASP A 42 26.31 -31.54 -18.43
C ASP A 42 25.13 -30.63 -18.79
N GLU A 43 24.42 -30.93 -19.88
CA GLU A 43 23.19 -30.23 -20.23
C GLU A 43 22.09 -30.56 -19.20
N VAL A 44 21.42 -29.53 -18.69
CA VAL A 44 20.34 -29.67 -17.71
C VAL A 44 18.97 -29.37 -18.33
N PHE A 45 17.94 -29.95 -17.74
CA PHE A 45 16.56 -29.86 -18.20
C PHE A 45 15.67 -29.29 -17.09
N PRO A 46 14.58 -28.56 -17.43
CA PRO A 46 13.63 -28.09 -16.44
C PRO A 46 13.04 -29.26 -15.62
N ASP A 47 13.25 -29.24 -14.31
CA ASP A 47 12.71 -30.23 -13.38
C ASP A 47 12.45 -29.62 -12.01
N THR A 48 11.81 -30.40 -11.13
CA THR A 48 11.58 -30.02 -9.73
C THR A 48 12.63 -30.64 -8.82
N PRO A 49 12.87 -30.06 -7.62
CA PRO A 49 13.75 -30.66 -6.63
C PRO A 49 13.29 -32.06 -6.25
N ALA A 50 14.19 -33.04 -6.25
CA ALA A 50 13.89 -34.44 -5.97
C ALA A 50 13.37 -34.69 -4.54
N SER A 51 13.62 -33.77 -3.61
CA SER A 51 13.11 -33.80 -2.22
C SER A 51 11.66 -33.35 -2.08
N LEU A 52 11.05 -32.85 -3.15
CA LEU A 52 9.66 -32.39 -3.20
C LEU A 52 8.84 -33.30 -4.12
N LEU A 53 7.67 -32.82 -4.54
CA LEU A 53 6.83 -33.53 -5.50
C LEU A 53 7.53 -33.66 -6.86
N PRO A 54 7.43 -34.83 -7.52
CA PRO A 54 7.93 -34.98 -8.89
C PRO A 54 7.17 -34.07 -9.84
N PHE A 55 7.82 -33.67 -10.93
CA PHE A 55 7.17 -32.90 -11.98
C PHE A 55 6.05 -33.75 -12.65
N PRO A 56 4.86 -33.19 -12.93
CA PRO A 56 3.75 -33.98 -13.47
C PRO A 56 4.08 -34.51 -14.87
N LYS A 57 3.82 -35.80 -15.12
CA LYS A 57 4.18 -36.46 -16.39
C LYS A 57 3.50 -35.83 -17.61
N ASP A 58 2.26 -35.39 -17.44
CA ASP A 58 1.44 -34.82 -18.52
C ASP A 58 1.54 -33.28 -18.59
N ALA A 59 2.45 -32.68 -17.83
CA ALA A 59 2.70 -31.25 -17.86
C ALA A 59 3.85 -30.90 -18.83
N PRO A 60 3.72 -29.83 -19.62
CA PRO A 60 4.82 -29.37 -20.46
C PRO A 60 6.00 -28.94 -19.60
N ARG A 61 7.23 -29.24 -20.03
CA ARG A 61 8.49 -28.89 -19.34
C ARG A 61 8.85 -27.41 -19.55
N ASN A 62 7.93 -26.52 -19.20
CA ASN A 62 8.05 -25.08 -19.33
C ASN A 62 7.35 -24.37 -18.15
N ARG A 63 7.16 -23.05 -18.25
CA ARG A 63 6.54 -22.25 -17.19
C ARG A 63 5.11 -22.67 -16.87
N LEU A 64 4.35 -23.15 -17.85
CA LEU A 64 2.99 -23.63 -17.62
C LEU A 64 2.99 -24.91 -16.77
N GLY A 65 3.89 -25.86 -17.03
CA GLY A 65 4.00 -27.05 -16.20
C GLY A 65 4.52 -26.75 -14.79
N LEU A 66 5.46 -25.82 -14.65
CA LEU A 66 5.87 -25.33 -13.33
C LEU A 66 4.71 -24.69 -12.57
N ALA A 67 3.88 -23.88 -13.23
CA ALA A 67 2.70 -23.28 -12.60
C ALA A 67 1.71 -24.36 -12.13
N ARG A 68 1.43 -25.36 -12.97
CA ARG A 68 0.59 -26.51 -12.60
C ARG A 68 1.15 -27.26 -11.38
N TRP A 69 2.45 -27.53 -11.35
CA TRP A 69 3.12 -28.18 -10.22
C TRP A 69 3.10 -27.34 -8.94
N LEU A 70 3.28 -26.02 -9.05
CA LEU A 70 3.23 -25.11 -7.91
C LEU A 70 1.83 -25.06 -7.30
N THR A 71 0.79 -25.05 -8.11
CA THR A 71 -0.61 -24.98 -7.66
C THR A 71 -1.27 -26.34 -7.52
N ASP A 72 -0.51 -27.43 -7.61
CA ASP A 72 -1.01 -28.78 -7.44
C ASP A 72 -1.63 -28.95 -6.04
N ARG A 73 -2.69 -29.74 -5.94
CA ARG A 73 -3.38 -29.98 -4.65
C ARG A 73 -2.45 -30.65 -3.65
N ASP A 74 -1.54 -31.48 -4.11
CA ASP A 74 -0.62 -32.20 -3.25
C ASP A 74 0.56 -31.32 -2.82
N ASN A 75 0.73 -30.13 -3.42
CA ASN A 75 1.79 -29.20 -3.06
C ASN A 75 1.58 -28.67 -1.63
N PRO A 76 2.49 -28.97 -0.67
CA PRO A 76 2.24 -28.70 0.73
C PRO A 76 2.49 -27.24 1.13
N LEU A 77 3.04 -26.39 0.24
CA LEU A 77 3.55 -25.07 0.60
C LEU A 77 2.76 -23.93 -0.05
N THR A 78 2.42 -24.01 -1.33
CA THR A 78 1.92 -22.85 -2.09
C THR A 78 0.67 -22.23 -1.46
N ALA A 79 -0.32 -23.05 -1.11
CA ALA A 79 -1.54 -22.57 -0.47
C ALA A 79 -1.28 -22.02 0.95
N ARG A 80 -0.45 -22.71 1.74
CA ARG A 80 -0.08 -22.25 3.10
C ARG A 80 0.62 -20.90 3.07
N VAL A 81 1.58 -20.72 2.16
CA VAL A 81 2.30 -19.45 1.99
C VAL A 81 1.35 -18.34 1.53
N ALA A 82 0.48 -18.61 0.54
CA ALA A 82 -0.50 -17.64 0.05
C ALA A 82 -1.48 -17.20 1.16
N VAL A 83 -2.07 -18.17 1.87
CA VAL A 83 -2.96 -17.93 3.00
C VAL A 83 -2.27 -17.14 4.09
N ASN A 84 -1.04 -17.49 4.46
CA ASN A 84 -0.29 -16.78 5.50
C ASN A 84 -0.01 -15.31 5.13
N ARG A 85 0.27 -15.03 3.85
CA ARG A 85 0.42 -13.65 3.35
C ARG A 85 -0.90 -12.87 3.45
N MET A 86 -2.02 -13.47 3.05
CA MET A 86 -3.34 -12.83 3.17
C MET A 86 -3.73 -12.62 4.63
N TRP A 87 -3.45 -13.60 5.48
CA TRP A 87 -3.63 -13.50 6.93
C TRP A 87 -2.82 -12.33 7.50
N LYS A 88 -1.54 -12.19 7.13
CA LYS A 88 -0.68 -11.08 7.53
C LYS A 88 -1.26 -9.71 7.12
N LEU A 89 -1.88 -9.59 5.95
CA LEU A 89 -2.54 -8.34 5.53
C LEU A 89 -3.76 -8.00 6.40
N CYS A 90 -4.49 -9.01 6.85
CA CYS A 90 -5.65 -8.83 7.74
C CYS A 90 -5.20 -8.52 9.18
N PHE A 91 -4.33 -9.36 9.75
CA PHE A 91 -4.00 -9.41 11.19
C PHE A 91 -2.65 -8.78 11.55
N GLY A 92 -1.87 -8.29 10.57
CA GLY A 92 -0.60 -7.60 10.76
C GLY A 92 0.63 -8.49 10.79
N GLU A 93 0.49 -9.68 11.37
CA GLU A 93 1.48 -10.76 11.45
C GLU A 93 0.91 -12.02 10.81
N GLY A 94 1.79 -12.84 10.21
CA GLY A 94 1.39 -14.15 9.69
C GLY A 94 1.20 -15.18 10.82
N LEU A 95 0.45 -16.24 10.54
CA LEU A 95 0.44 -17.45 11.38
C LEU A 95 1.85 -18.06 11.46
N VAL A 96 2.57 -18.05 10.33
CA VAL A 96 4.02 -18.22 10.24
C VAL A 96 4.64 -16.83 10.13
N ARG A 97 5.48 -16.46 11.09
CA ARG A 97 5.97 -15.08 11.24
C ARG A 97 7.17 -14.74 10.35
N THR A 98 7.79 -15.75 9.76
CA THR A 98 8.82 -15.66 8.72
C THR A 98 8.16 -15.93 7.36
N PRO A 99 7.44 -14.97 6.75
CA PRO A 99 6.75 -15.21 5.49
C PRO A 99 7.68 -15.57 4.32
N GLU A 100 8.98 -15.30 4.46
CA GLU A 100 10.07 -15.67 3.55
C GLU A 100 10.58 -17.11 3.74
N ASP A 101 10.35 -17.75 4.89
CA ASP A 101 10.86 -19.09 5.18
C ASP A 101 9.83 -19.95 5.91
N PHE A 102 9.36 -20.99 5.22
CA PHE A 102 8.45 -22.03 5.72
C PHE A 102 9.18 -23.35 6.03
N GLY A 103 10.52 -23.36 5.90
CA GLY A 103 11.38 -24.49 6.19
C GLY A 103 11.76 -24.59 7.67
N SER A 104 12.75 -25.42 7.97
CA SER A 104 13.20 -25.72 9.33
C SER A 104 13.88 -24.53 10.05
N GLN A 105 14.34 -23.53 9.30
CA GLN A 105 14.91 -22.29 9.84
C GLN A 105 13.86 -21.18 10.02
N GLY A 106 12.63 -21.41 9.52
CA GLY A 106 11.49 -20.53 9.71
C GLY A 106 10.81 -20.70 11.07
N ALA A 107 9.94 -19.74 11.39
CA ALA A 107 9.07 -19.84 12.55
C ALA A 107 8.00 -20.93 12.36
N GLN A 108 7.72 -21.69 13.42
CA GLN A 108 6.58 -22.60 13.43
C GLN A 108 5.26 -21.81 13.40
N PRO A 109 4.20 -22.34 12.76
CA PRO A 109 2.90 -21.70 12.76
C PRO A 109 2.33 -21.64 14.18
N THR A 110 1.82 -20.48 14.60
CA THR A 110 1.16 -20.33 15.91
C THR A 110 -0.13 -21.17 16.00
N HIS A 111 -0.85 -21.30 14.88
CA HIS A 111 -2.09 -22.05 14.75
C HIS A 111 -2.03 -23.01 13.55
N PRO A 112 -1.31 -24.16 13.65
CA PRO A 112 -1.07 -25.06 12.52
C PRO A 112 -2.37 -25.59 11.90
N ARG A 113 -3.31 -26.05 12.73
CA ARG A 113 -4.60 -26.57 12.27
C ARG A 113 -5.44 -25.54 11.52
N LEU A 114 -5.37 -24.26 11.94
CA LEU A 114 -6.06 -23.18 11.26
C LEU A 114 -5.42 -22.87 9.90
N LEU A 115 -4.09 -22.84 9.83
CA LEU A 115 -3.37 -22.64 8.58
C LEU A 115 -3.69 -23.75 7.58
N ASP A 116 -3.68 -25.00 8.03
CA ASP A 116 -3.98 -26.17 7.19
C ASP A 116 -5.42 -26.13 6.69
N TRP A 117 -6.38 -25.83 7.58
CA TRP A 117 -7.78 -25.70 7.21
C TRP A 117 -8.01 -24.59 6.18
N LEU A 118 -7.44 -23.40 6.41
CA LEU A 118 -7.56 -22.28 5.46
C LEU A 118 -6.88 -22.59 4.12
N ALA A 119 -5.76 -23.31 4.11
CA ALA A 119 -5.04 -23.68 2.89
C ALA A 119 -5.84 -24.69 2.06
N ALA A 120 -6.38 -25.75 2.69
CA ALA A 120 -7.24 -26.71 2.03
C ALA A 120 -8.50 -26.05 1.47
N ASP A 121 -9.18 -25.24 2.29
CA ASP A 121 -10.36 -24.47 1.89
C ASP A 121 -10.07 -23.50 0.73
N PHE A 122 -8.89 -22.87 0.70
CA PHE A 122 -8.50 -21.99 -0.40
C PHE A 122 -8.36 -22.75 -1.72
N ILE A 123 -7.76 -23.95 -1.71
CA ILE A 123 -7.64 -24.81 -2.89
C ILE A 123 -9.02 -25.30 -3.34
N GLU A 124 -9.82 -25.84 -2.42
CA GLU A 124 -11.14 -26.44 -2.70
C GLU A 124 -12.15 -25.43 -3.27
N ASN A 125 -11.96 -24.14 -2.96
CA ASN A 125 -12.78 -23.06 -3.47
C ASN A 125 -12.11 -22.31 -4.65
N GLY A 126 -11.25 -23.01 -5.40
CA GLY A 126 -10.72 -22.54 -6.68
C GLY A 126 -9.78 -21.34 -6.56
N TRP A 127 -8.99 -21.26 -5.49
CA TRP A 127 -8.02 -20.18 -5.27
C TRP A 127 -8.65 -18.78 -5.23
N ASN A 128 -9.92 -18.68 -4.81
CA ASN A 128 -10.66 -17.41 -4.78
C ASN A 128 -10.18 -16.49 -3.65
N VAL A 129 -9.33 -15.52 -3.99
CA VAL A 129 -8.75 -14.56 -3.05
C VAL A 129 -9.81 -13.72 -2.33
N LYS A 130 -10.85 -13.26 -3.06
CA LYS A 130 -11.92 -12.44 -2.48
C LYS A 130 -12.70 -13.21 -1.41
N ARG A 131 -12.98 -14.49 -1.66
CA ARG A 131 -13.64 -15.39 -0.70
C ARG A 131 -12.77 -15.59 0.54
N LEU A 132 -11.48 -15.89 0.36
CA LEU A 132 -10.53 -16.07 1.48
C LEU A 132 -10.46 -14.82 2.37
N LEU A 133 -10.32 -13.64 1.75
CA LEU A 133 -10.31 -12.37 2.48
C LEU A 133 -11.63 -12.14 3.22
N LYS A 134 -12.79 -12.39 2.58
CA LYS A 134 -14.11 -12.30 3.22
C LYS A 134 -14.18 -13.23 4.45
N GLN A 135 -13.71 -14.47 4.33
CA GLN A 135 -13.69 -15.42 5.44
C GLN A 135 -12.85 -14.94 6.62
N MET A 136 -11.66 -14.36 6.35
CA MET A 136 -10.80 -13.80 7.39
C MET A 136 -11.45 -12.58 8.07
N VAL A 137 -11.93 -11.59 7.31
CA VAL A 137 -12.46 -10.34 7.88
C VAL A 137 -13.85 -10.50 8.53
N MET A 138 -14.59 -11.55 8.16
CA MET A 138 -15.88 -11.89 8.77
C MET A 138 -15.74 -12.87 9.94
N SER A 139 -14.53 -13.34 10.25
CA SER A 139 -14.29 -14.22 11.40
C SER A 139 -14.66 -13.55 12.72
N ALA A 140 -14.97 -14.36 13.75
CA ALA A 140 -15.19 -13.85 15.10
C ALA A 140 -13.93 -13.13 15.61
N THR A 141 -12.73 -13.65 15.30
CA THR A 141 -11.43 -13.08 15.67
C THR A 141 -11.20 -11.69 15.08
N TYR A 142 -11.47 -11.47 13.79
CA TYR A 142 -11.29 -10.16 13.18
C TYR A 142 -12.31 -9.13 13.68
N ARG A 143 -13.54 -9.57 13.95
CA ARG A 143 -14.64 -8.71 14.41
C ARG A 143 -14.64 -8.46 15.93
N GLN A 144 -13.64 -8.95 16.66
CA GLN A 144 -13.48 -8.62 18.08
C GLN A 144 -13.22 -7.12 18.24
N ARG A 145 -13.55 -6.58 19.42
CA ARG A 145 -13.25 -5.19 19.73
C ARG A 145 -11.73 -5.00 19.85
N SER A 146 -11.16 -4.07 19.08
CA SER A 146 -9.73 -3.74 19.13
C SER A 146 -9.26 -3.26 20.50
N THR A 147 -10.12 -2.55 21.25
CA THR A 147 -9.81 -2.03 22.58
C THR A 147 -10.35 -2.94 23.68
N PRO A 148 -9.52 -3.46 24.60
CA PRO A 148 -10.00 -4.21 25.74
C PRO A 148 -10.89 -3.39 26.66
N LYS A 149 -11.66 -4.09 27.50
CA LYS A 149 -12.67 -3.50 28.38
C LYS A 149 -12.12 -2.44 29.34
N SER A 150 -10.86 -2.54 29.74
CA SER A 150 -10.18 -1.54 30.58
C SER A 150 -8.67 -1.50 30.31
N PRO A 151 -7.99 -0.39 30.66
CA PRO A 151 -6.53 -0.29 30.57
C PRO A 151 -5.79 -1.39 31.36
N ALA A 152 -6.33 -1.80 32.51
CA ALA A 152 -5.75 -2.88 33.32
C ALA A 152 -5.81 -4.23 32.61
N VAL A 153 -6.92 -4.53 31.91
CA VAL A 153 -7.04 -5.74 31.09
C VAL A 153 -6.07 -5.70 29.91
N TYR A 154 -5.96 -4.54 29.23
CA TYR A 154 -4.99 -4.39 28.13
C TYR A 154 -3.55 -4.63 28.61
N ALA A 155 -3.16 -4.05 29.75
CA ALA A 155 -1.83 -4.25 30.33
C ALA A 155 -1.56 -5.73 30.68
N ALA A 156 -2.55 -6.43 31.22
CA ALA A 156 -2.45 -7.86 31.49
C ALA A 156 -2.27 -8.68 30.20
N LEU A 157 -3.06 -8.40 29.15
CA LEU A 157 -2.95 -9.08 27.85
C LEU A 157 -1.59 -8.84 27.19
N VAL A 158 -1.07 -7.61 27.23
CA VAL A 158 0.25 -7.28 26.69
C VAL A 158 1.36 -7.99 27.47
N ARG A 159 1.22 -8.15 28.78
CA ARG A 159 2.20 -8.89 29.60
C ARG A 159 2.19 -10.39 29.31
N THR A 160 1.00 -10.98 29.13
CA THR A 160 0.86 -12.43 28.90
C THR A 160 1.21 -12.83 27.47
N ASP A 161 0.79 -12.04 26.48
CA ASP A 161 1.08 -12.28 25.07
C ASP A 161 1.55 -10.97 24.42
N PRO A 162 2.84 -10.60 24.61
CA PRO A 162 3.38 -9.34 24.11
C PRO A 162 3.30 -9.23 22.59
N ARG A 163 3.42 -10.35 21.90
CA ARG A 163 3.47 -10.41 20.43
C ARG A 163 2.09 -10.63 19.79
N ASN A 164 1.02 -10.71 20.59
CA ASN A 164 -0.35 -10.91 20.14
C ASN A 164 -0.53 -12.18 19.29
N GLU A 165 0.20 -13.25 19.62
CA GLU A 165 0.15 -14.53 18.92
C GLU A 165 -1.21 -15.21 19.06
N LEU A 166 -1.90 -15.00 20.19
CA LEU A 166 -3.23 -15.54 20.48
C LEU A 166 -4.36 -14.68 19.94
N LEU A 167 -4.04 -13.53 19.33
CA LEU A 167 -5.00 -12.63 18.66
C LEU A 167 -6.12 -12.15 19.58
N ALA A 168 -5.82 -11.98 20.87
CA ALA A 168 -6.75 -11.49 21.88
C ALA A 168 -7.04 -9.98 21.77
N ARG A 169 -6.30 -9.29 20.90
CA ARG A 169 -6.45 -7.86 20.57
C ARG A 169 -6.10 -7.64 19.10
N ALA A 170 -6.43 -6.46 18.58
CA ALA A 170 -6.00 -6.09 17.24
C ALA A 170 -4.51 -5.72 17.21
N SER A 171 -3.84 -6.09 16.13
CA SER A 171 -2.44 -5.70 15.90
C SER A 171 -2.39 -4.26 15.41
N ARG A 172 -1.61 -3.42 16.10
CA ARG A 172 -1.38 -2.03 15.71
C ARG A 172 -0.12 -1.93 14.86
N TYR A 173 -0.26 -1.47 13.63
CA TYR A 173 0.87 -1.25 12.72
C TYR A 173 0.56 -0.17 11.69
N ARG A 174 1.60 0.53 11.23
CA ARG A 174 1.48 1.55 10.19
C ARG A 174 1.10 0.93 8.85
N TRP A 175 0.24 1.62 8.10
CA TRP A 175 -0.12 1.24 6.74
C TRP A 175 1.06 1.40 5.77
N PRO A 176 1.13 0.61 4.69
CA PRO A 176 2.10 0.83 3.63
C PRO A 176 1.93 2.22 2.99
N ALA A 177 3.02 2.77 2.45
CA ALA A 177 3.04 4.05 1.72
C ALA A 177 1.88 4.21 0.74
N GLU A 178 1.61 3.18 -0.06
CA GLU A 178 0.55 3.18 -1.06
C GLU A 178 -0.84 3.40 -0.45
N MET A 179 -1.10 2.78 0.72
CA MET A 179 -2.37 2.92 1.43
C MET A 179 -2.49 4.28 2.11
N ILE A 180 -1.40 4.83 2.65
CA ILE A 180 -1.40 6.16 3.27
C ILE A 180 -1.74 7.23 2.22
N ARG A 181 -1.06 7.18 1.07
CA ARG A 181 -1.32 8.09 -0.06
C ARG A 181 -2.73 7.92 -0.61
N ASP A 182 -3.15 6.68 -0.90
CA ASP A 182 -4.49 6.42 -1.46
C ASP A 182 -5.60 6.81 -0.48
N ASN A 183 -5.37 6.68 0.84
CA ASN A 183 -6.33 7.13 1.85
C ASN A 183 -6.50 8.65 1.83
N ALA A 184 -5.41 9.43 1.78
CA ALA A 184 -5.48 10.88 1.70
C ALA A 184 -6.24 11.37 0.45
N LEU A 185 -6.00 10.71 -0.69
CA LEU A 185 -6.72 10.99 -1.94
C LEU A 185 -8.21 10.58 -1.85
N ALA A 186 -8.51 9.45 -1.21
CA ALA A 186 -9.88 8.97 -1.07
C ALA A 186 -10.71 9.87 -0.14
N THR A 187 -10.15 10.25 1.03
CA THR A 187 -10.87 11.06 2.03
C THR A 187 -11.09 12.50 1.58
N SER A 188 -10.15 13.05 0.80
CA SER A 188 -10.33 14.34 0.13
C SER A 188 -11.25 14.26 -1.08
N GLY A 189 -11.42 13.05 -1.63
CA GLY A 189 -12.13 12.72 -2.86
C GLY A 189 -11.46 13.28 -4.12
N LEU A 190 -10.13 13.32 -4.09
CA LEU A 190 -9.27 13.49 -5.27
C LEU A 190 -9.02 12.17 -6.00
N LEU A 191 -9.19 11.03 -5.32
CA LEU A 191 -8.84 9.73 -5.87
C LEU A 191 -9.56 9.44 -7.20
N VAL A 192 -8.77 9.08 -8.21
CA VAL A 192 -9.28 8.62 -9.51
C VAL A 192 -9.31 7.10 -9.54
N ASP A 193 -10.51 6.53 -9.56
CA ASP A 193 -10.77 5.08 -9.53
C ASP A 193 -10.69 4.37 -10.89
N LYS A 194 -10.06 5.00 -11.88
CA LYS A 194 -9.85 4.42 -13.21
C LYS A 194 -8.97 3.16 -13.14
N ILE A 195 -9.48 2.05 -13.66
CA ILE A 195 -8.77 0.76 -13.75
C ILE A 195 -8.06 0.63 -15.11
N GLY A 196 -6.81 0.16 -15.09
CA GLY A 196 -6.00 -0.05 -16.32
C GLY A 196 -5.38 1.22 -16.90
N GLY A 197 -4.86 1.15 -18.12
CA GLY A 197 -4.21 2.27 -18.79
C GLY A 197 -2.76 2.56 -18.32
N PRO A 198 -2.13 3.62 -18.84
CA PRO A 198 -0.72 3.92 -18.60
C PRO A 198 -0.44 4.29 -17.14
N SER A 199 0.83 4.16 -16.73
CA SER A 199 1.28 4.58 -15.40
C SER A 199 1.12 6.09 -15.21
N ALA A 200 0.71 6.48 -14.01
CA ALA A 200 0.52 7.87 -13.58
C ALA A 200 1.80 8.44 -12.97
N LYS A 201 2.04 9.74 -13.15
CA LYS A 201 3.22 10.44 -12.63
C LYS A 201 2.81 11.50 -11.60
N PRO A 202 2.74 11.16 -10.30
CA PRO A 202 2.39 12.10 -9.23
C PRO A 202 3.54 13.09 -8.93
N TYR A 203 3.30 14.11 -8.11
CA TYR A 203 4.28 15.16 -7.77
C TYR A 203 5.68 14.65 -7.44
N GLU A 204 5.79 13.56 -6.69
CA GLU A 204 7.05 13.02 -6.20
C GLU A 204 8.06 12.64 -7.30
N VAL A 205 7.59 12.35 -8.53
CA VAL A 205 8.51 11.95 -9.60
C VAL A 205 9.44 13.10 -10.03
N ALA A 206 9.00 14.35 -9.80
CA ALA A 206 9.76 15.56 -10.11
C ALA A 206 10.89 15.84 -9.12
N VAL A 207 10.82 15.29 -7.91
CA VAL A 207 11.85 15.45 -6.87
C VAL A 207 12.72 14.20 -6.67
N SER A 208 12.54 13.19 -7.52
CA SER A 208 13.35 11.96 -7.49
C SER A 208 14.80 12.20 -7.93
N PHE A 209 15.72 11.29 -7.58
CA PHE A 209 17.15 11.39 -7.97
C PHE A 209 17.38 11.54 -9.48
N LYS A 210 16.44 11.04 -10.30
CA LYS A 210 16.39 11.31 -11.75
C LYS A 210 15.04 11.94 -12.06
N PRO A 211 14.87 13.26 -11.89
CA PRO A 211 13.60 13.94 -12.07
C PRO A 211 12.95 13.66 -13.42
N ILE A 212 11.64 13.54 -13.44
CA ILE A 212 10.81 13.66 -14.65
C ILE A 212 9.63 14.57 -14.34
N ALA A 213 9.06 15.20 -15.37
CA ALA A 213 7.82 15.93 -15.24
C ALA A 213 6.74 15.02 -14.63
N HIS A 214 6.02 15.54 -13.63
CA HIS A 214 4.78 14.96 -13.20
C HIS A 214 3.68 15.25 -14.23
N GLU A 215 2.59 14.51 -14.18
CA GLU A 215 1.42 14.75 -15.02
C GLU A 215 0.53 15.84 -14.42
N GLU A 216 -0.44 16.29 -15.21
CA GLU A 216 -1.51 17.19 -14.77
C GLU A 216 -2.85 16.42 -14.72
N GLY A 217 -3.85 16.99 -14.05
CA GLY A 217 -5.18 16.40 -13.95
C GLY A 217 -5.18 15.02 -13.29
N GLU A 218 -5.88 14.05 -13.88
CA GLU A 218 -6.08 12.71 -13.30
C GLU A 218 -4.77 11.99 -12.96
N GLY A 219 -3.69 12.23 -13.71
CA GLY A 219 -2.40 11.56 -13.54
C GLY A 219 -1.77 11.77 -12.16
N LEU A 220 -2.13 12.85 -11.46
CA LEU A 220 -1.66 13.15 -10.10
C LEU A 220 -2.35 12.31 -9.03
N TYR A 221 -3.59 11.91 -9.28
CA TYR A 221 -4.49 11.38 -8.25
C TYR A 221 -4.94 9.94 -8.49
N ARG A 222 -4.32 9.25 -9.45
CA ARG A 222 -4.55 7.81 -9.64
C ARG A 222 -4.09 7.03 -8.40
N ARG A 223 -4.75 5.89 -8.15
CA ARG A 223 -4.35 4.90 -7.14
C ARG A 223 -2.87 4.57 -7.27
N SER A 224 -2.20 4.43 -6.13
CA SER A 224 -0.75 4.19 -6.04
C SER A 224 -0.29 2.92 -6.77
N LEU A 225 -1.21 1.98 -7.01
CA LEU A 225 -1.01 0.82 -7.88
C LEU A 225 -0.54 1.20 -9.30
N TYR A 226 -1.02 2.33 -9.83
CA TYR A 226 -0.70 2.82 -11.17
C TYR A 226 0.46 3.82 -11.18
N THR A 227 1.06 4.13 -10.02
CA THR A 227 2.16 5.08 -9.96
C THR A 227 3.37 4.57 -10.72
N PHE A 228 3.94 5.43 -11.55
CA PHE A 228 5.15 5.18 -12.30
C PHE A 228 6.34 4.97 -11.35
N TRP A 229 7.10 3.90 -11.56
CA TRP A 229 8.20 3.51 -10.68
C TRP A 229 9.50 3.34 -11.45
N LYS A 230 10.52 4.16 -11.12
CA LYS A 230 11.89 3.95 -11.60
C LYS A 230 12.66 3.06 -10.64
N ARG A 231 13.10 1.89 -11.11
CA ARG A 231 13.83 0.90 -10.28
C ARG A 231 15.06 1.49 -9.57
N THR A 232 15.82 2.36 -10.26
CA THR A 232 17.06 2.96 -9.73
C THR A 232 16.88 4.37 -9.15
N ALA A 233 15.67 4.92 -9.15
CA ALA A 233 15.37 6.26 -8.65
C ALA A 233 13.92 6.31 -8.14
N PRO A 234 13.59 5.52 -7.10
CA PRO A 234 12.24 5.47 -6.55
C PRO A 234 11.80 6.85 -6.02
N ALA A 235 10.50 7.06 -5.97
CA ALA A 235 9.91 8.31 -5.49
C ALA A 235 10.29 8.56 -4.01
N PRO A 236 10.83 9.74 -3.64
CA PRO A 236 11.39 9.97 -2.31
C PRO A 236 10.37 9.82 -1.17
N VAL A 237 9.16 10.34 -1.34
CA VAL A 237 8.14 10.27 -0.28
C VAL A 237 7.66 8.84 -0.09
N MET A 238 7.44 8.07 -1.15
CA MET A 238 7.20 6.62 -1.05
C MET A 238 8.31 5.89 -0.29
N MET A 239 9.58 6.24 -0.51
CA MET A 239 10.71 5.67 0.22
C MET A 239 10.72 6.08 1.69
N THR A 240 10.46 7.34 2.00
CA THR A 240 10.34 7.82 3.38
C THR A 240 9.22 7.08 4.12
N LEU A 241 8.13 6.74 3.43
CA LEU A 241 7.00 5.95 3.95
C LEU A 241 7.21 4.42 3.89
N ASP A 242 8.46 3.95 3.85
CA ASP A 242 8.86 2.53 3.88
C ASP A 242 8.41 1.69 2.66
N ALA A 243 8.22 2.30 1.48
CA ALA A 243 8.04 1.51 0.27
C ALA A 243 9.32 0.70 -0.06
N SER A 244 9.16 -0.51 -0.58
CA SER A 244 10.28 -1.37 -0.95
C SER A 244 10.97 -0.87 -2.22
N LYS A 245 12.30 -0.76 -2.22
CA LYS A 245 13.07 -0.58 -3.47
C LYS A 245 12.84 -1.81 -4.36
N ARG A 246 12.33 -1.62 -5.58
CA ARG A 246 11.99 -2.72 -6.51
C ARG A 246 13.23 -3.30 -7.23
N ASP A 247 14.41 -3.10 -6.68
CA ASP A 247 15.68 -3.66 -7.14
C ASP A 247 16.00 -5.02 -6.51
N VAL A 248 15.44 -5.30 -5.32
CA VAL A 248 15.52 -6.58 -4.63
C VAL A 248 14.12 -7.14 -4.29
N CYS A 249 14.02 -8.45 -4.12
CA CYS A 249 12.77 -9.07 -3.67
C CYS A 249 12.57 -8.81 -2.17
N THR A 250 11.47 -8.14 -1.81
CA THR A 250 11.12 -7.86 -0.41
C THR A 250 9.83 -8.58 -0.04
N VAL A 251 9.94 -9.69 0.70
CA VAL A 251 8.77 -10.45 1.18
C VAL A 251 8.15 -9.79 2.42
N GLN A 252 8.99 -9.23 3.29
CA GLN A 252 8.60 -8.48 4.47
C GLN A 252 9.14 -7.06 4.38
N ARG A 253 8.24 -6.08 4.31
CA ARG A 253 8.62 -4.68 4.40
C ARG A 253 8.92 -4.31 5.85
N GLU A 254 9.96 -3.52 6.04
CA GLU A 254 10.22 -2.87 7.32
C GLU A 254 9.11 -1.87 7.63
N ARG A 255 8.88 -1.64 8.92
CA ARG A 255 7.90 -0.67 9.42
C ARG A 255 8.62 0.24 10.38
N THR A 256 8.79 1.50 9.99
CA THR A 256 9.45 2.51 10.81
C THR A 256 8.45 3.57 11.26
N ALA A 257 8.83 4.30 12.31
CA ALA A 257 8.11 5.47 12.81
C ALA A 257 9.14 6.58 12.98
N SER A 258 9.48 7.25 11.88
CA SER A 258 10.46 8.34 11.87
C SER A 258 9.78 9.71 11.83
N PRO A 259 10.41 10.76 12.40
CA PRO A 259 9.92 12.14 12.28
C PRO A 259 9.80 12.60 10.82
N LEU A 260 10.66 12.09 9.92
CA LEU A 260 10.60 12.40 8.49
C LEU A 260 9.26 12.02 7.87
N GLN A 261 8.67 10.90 8.30
CA GLN A 261 7.36 10.47 7.81
C GLN A 261 6.26 11.45 8.24
N ALA A 262 6.33 12.01 9.45
CA ALA A 262 5.40 13.04 9.88
C ALA A 262 5.59 14.34 9.09
N PHE A 263 6.84 14.73 8.80
CA PHE A 263 7.12 15.90 7.97
C PHE A 263 6.61 15.76 6.54
N VAL A 264 6.66 14.55 5.97
CA VAL A 264 6.05 14.26 4.67
C VAL A 264 4.54 14.55 4.70
N LEU A 265 3.81 14.04 5.69
CA LEU A 265 2.36 14.24 5.78
C LEU A 265 1.98 15.72 5.98
N LEU A 266 2.83 16.48 6.66
CA LEU A 266 2.60 17.91 6.91
C LEU A 266 2.91 18.81 5.71
N ASN A 267 3.92 18.47 4.90
CA ASN A 267 4.52 19.41 3.95
C ASN A 267 4.45 18.98 2.49
N ASP A 268 4.28 17.68 2.20
CA ASP A 268 4.24 17.25 0.81
C ASP A 268 2.99 17.80 0.10
N PRO A 269 3.12 18.36 -1.11
CA PRO A 269 2.02 19.00 -1.82
C PRO A 269 0.79 18.12 -1.96
N GLN A 270 0.94 16.80 -2.08
CA GLN A 270 -0.18 15.88 -2.23
C GLN A 270 -1.05 15.82 -0.97
N PHE A 271 -0.44 15.88 0.23
CA PHE A 271 -1.18 15.85 1.48
C PHE A 271 -1.77 17.22 1.82
N VAL A 272 -1.05 18.30 1.56
CA VAL A 272 -1.56 19.67 1.74
C VAL A 272 -2.74 19.94 0.81
N GLU A 273 -2.63 19.57 -0.47
CA GLU A 273 -3.71 19.70 -1.45
C GLU A 273 -4.92 18.84 -1.07
N ALA A 274 -4.72 17.60 -0.64
CA ALA A 274 -5.80 16.73 -0.16
C ALA A 274 -6.55 17.37 1.03
N SER A 275 -5.82 17.93 2.00
CA SER A 275 -6.43 18.65 3.12
C SER A 275 -7.23 19.87 2.66
N ARG A 276 -6.69 20.63 1.69
CA ARG A 276 -7.35 21.84 1.17
C ARG A 276 -8.64 21.52 0.44
N VAL A 277 -8.61 20.52 -0.44
CA VAL A 277 -9.78 20.09 -1.19
C VAL A 277 -10.85 19.53 -0.26
N MET A 278 -10.44 18.81 0.79
CA MET A 278 -11.36 18.33 1.82
C MET A 278 -11.98 19.50 2.61
N ALA A 279 -11.18 20.49 3.02
CA ALA A 279 -11.65 21.68 3.73
C ALA A 279 -12.71 22.44 2.93
N ALA A 280 -12.41 22.69 1.65
CA ALA A 280 -13.32 23.39 0.76
C ALA A 280 -14.66 22.66 0.58
N ARG A 281 -14.62 21.33 0.45
CA ARG A 281 -15.86 20.52 0.34
C ARG A 281 -16.68 20.56 1.62
N LEU A 282 -16.03 20.45 2.77
CA LEU A 282 -16.73 20.52 4.06
C LEU A 282 -17.41 21.88 4.27
N LEU A 283 -16.72 22.99 3.97
CA LEU A 283 -17.31 24.33 4.07
C LEU A 283 -18.44 24.59 3.05
N ALA A 284 -18.42 23.91 1.90
CA ALA A 284 -19.52 23.97 0.93
C ALA A 284 -20.76 23.20 1.41
N ASP A 285 -20.55 22.04 2.03
CA ASP A 285 -21.62 21.15 2.48
C ASP A 285 -22.27 21.63 3.79
N GLU A 286 -21.49 22.20 4.70
CA GLU A 286 -21.93 22.60 6.04
C GLU A 286 -21.23 23.89 6.49
N PRO A 287 -21.95 24.99 6.75
CA PRO A 287 -21.35 26.24 7.25
C PRO A 287 -20.92 26.16 8.72
N ASN A 288 -21.42 25.21 9.52
CA ASN A 288 -21.05 25.08 10.93
C ASN A 288 -19.67 24.43 11.11
N ILE A 289 -18.71 25.20 11.65
CA ILE A 289 -17.35 24.71 11.84
C ILE A 289 -17.24 23.54 12.84
N GLY A 290 -18.08 23.50 13.87
CA GLY A 290 -18.08 22.41 14.84
C GLY A 290 -18.47 21.07 14.20
N GLU A 291 -19.47 21.09 13.30
CA GLU A 291 -19.87 19.91 12.53
C GLU A 291 -18.80 19.53 11.49
N ASN A 292 -18.11 20.50 10.90
CA ASN A 292 -16.96 20.25 10.01
C ASN A 292 -15.80 19.57 10.75
N ILE A 293 -15.48 19.99 11.97
CA ILE A 293 -14.46 19.35 12.82
C ILE A 293 -14.86 17.89 13.12
N ASP A 294 -16.09 17.66 13.57
CA ASP A 294 -16.58 16.31 13.88
C ASP A 294 -16.59 15.41 12.63
N THR A 295 -16.99 15.97 11.47
CA THR A 295 -17.03 15.25 10.20
C THR A 295 -15.63 14.93 9.69
N ALA A 296 -14.70 15.89 9.72
CA ALA A 296 -13.31 15.68 9.32
C ALA A 296 -12.64 14.61 10.19
N PHE A 297 -12.80 14.74 11.52
CA PHE A 297 -12.24 13.79 12.47
C PHE A 297 -12.78 12.38 12.23
N ARG A 298 -14.09 12.24 12.03
CA ARG A 298 -14.72 10.94 11.75
C ARG A 298 -14.30 10.34 10.41
N ARG A 299 -14.20 11.15 9.35
CA ARG A 299 -13.76 10.67 8.02
C ARG A 299 -12.32 10.15 8.06
N LEU A 300 -11.45 10.77 8.85
CA LEU A 300 -10.02 10.43 8.89
C LEU A 300 -9.68 9.35 9.93
N THR A 301 -10.33 9.35 11.08
CA THR A 301 -10.02 8.44 12.21
C THR A 301 -11.04 7.31 12.40
N SER A 302 -12.16 7.35 11.68
CA SER A 302 -13.30 6.43 11.84
C SER A 302 -13.99 6.43 13.22
N ARG A 303 -13.75 7.43 14.07
CA ARG A 303 -14.45 7.64 15.35
C ARG A 303 -14.84 9.11 15.53
N ARG A 304 -15.66 9.40 16.54
CA ARG A 304 -15.93 10.79 16.93
C ARG A 304 -14.79 11.33 17.82
N PRO A 305 -14.51 12.64 17.79
CA PRO A 305 -13.60 13.24 18.76
C PRO A 305 -14.23 13.17 20.15
N SER A 306 -13.38 13.04 21.16
CA SER A 306 -13.76 13.30 22.56
C SER A 306 -14.01 14.79 22.78
N SER A 307 -14.59 15.17 23.92
CA SER A 307 -14.79 16.58 24.28
C SER A 307 -13.47 17.35 24.28
N THR A 308 -12.42 16.78 24.89
CA THR A 308 -11.08 17.38 24.95
C THR A 308 -10.46 17.53 23.56
N GLU A 309 -10.59 16.52 22.68
CA GLU A 309 -10.07 16.63 21.32
C GLU A 309 -10.81 17.70 20.52
N ARG A 310 -12.14 17.78 20.69
CA ARG A 310 -12.95 18.81 20.04
C ARG A 310 -12.54 20.21 20.52
N GLU A 311 -12.34 20.42 21.81
CA GLU A 311 -11.85 21.68 22.37
C GLU A 311 -10.48 22.08 21.79
N ILE A 312 -9.53 21.14 21.73
CA ILE A 312 -8.20 21.39 21.16
C ILE A 312 -8.28 21.75 19.67
N LEU A 313 -9.07 21.02 18.90
CA LEU A 313 -9.23 21.25 17.45
C LEU A 313 -9.94 22.58 17.17
N THR A 314 -10.96 22.95 17.96
CA THR A 314 -11.60 24.27 17.87
C THR A 314 -10.58 25.38 18.16
N SER A 315 -9.81 25.26 19.24
CA SER A 315 -8.78 26.27 19.57
C SER A 315 -7.69 26.36 18.49
N LEU A 316 -7.31 25.24 17.86
CA LEU A 316 -6.41 25.24 16.71
C LEU A 316 -7.02 26.04 15.55
N TYR A 317 -8.26 25.75 15.18
CA TYR A 317 -8.94 26.46 14.09
C TYR A 317 -9.00 27.97 14.34
N GLU A 318 -9.44 28.39 15.53
CA GLU A 318 -9.55 29.82 15.90
C GLU A 318 -8.20 30.54 15.77
N LYS A 319 -7.12 29.93 16.26
CA LYS A 319 -5.76 30.49 16.12
C LYS A 319 -5.31 30.59 14.66
N GLN A 320 -5.67 29.60 13.83
CA GLN A 320 -5.33 29.66 12.40
C GLN A 320 -6.14 30.73 11.67
N ILE A 321 -7.40 30.96 12.05
CA ILE A 321 -8.22 32.06 11.53
C ILE A 321 -7.55 33.41 11.83
N GLU A 322 -7.18 33.64 13.09
CA GLU A 322 -6.49 34.87 13.51
C GLU A 322 -5.17 35.07 12.74
N TYR A 323 -4.40 33.99 12.58
CA TYR A 323 -3.13 34.01 11.85
C TYR A 323 -3.31 34.38 10.37
N PHE A 324 -4.22 33.73 9.65
CA PHE A 324 -4.43 34.00 8.23
C PHE A 324 -5.13 35.34 7.97
N ALA A 325 -5.99 35.80 8.89
CA ALA A 325 -6.53 37.15 8.84
C ALA A 325 -5.44 38.22 8.98
N ALA A 326 -4.42 37.99 9.81
CA ALA A 326 -3.27 38.87 9.95
C ALA A 326 -2.23 38.73 8.81
N ASN A 327 -2.23 37.59 8.09
CA ASN A 327 -1.24 37.26 7.07
C ASN A 327 -1.90 36.78 5.75
N PRO A 328 -2.62 37.66 5.02
CA PRO A 328 -3.38 37.27 3.84
C PRO A 328 -2.52 36.70 2.71
N ASP A 329 -1.28 37.19 2.54
CA ASP A 329 -0.35 36.67 1.53
C ASP A 329 0.06 35.22 1.81
N GLN A 330 0.17 34.85 3.10
CA GLN A 330 0.47 33.47 3.49
C GLN A 330 -0.73 32.56 3.29
N ALA A 331 -1.96 33.04 3.52
CA ALA A 331 -3.17 32.31 3.20
C ALA A 331 -3.23 31.99 1.69
N ALA A 332 -2.98 33.00 0.84
CA ALA A 332 -2.95 32.83 -0.61
C ALA A 332 -1.86 31.84 -1.06
N ALA A 333 -0.64 31.96 -0.53
CA ALA A 333 0.45 31.04 -0.83
C ALA A 333 0.15 29.60 -0.41
N TYR A 334 -0.45 29.42 0.77
CA TYR A 334 -0.82 28.09 1.27
C TYR A 334 -1.92 27.45 0.43
N LEU A 335 -2.97 28.21 0.07
CA LEU A 335 -4.07 27.75 -0.75
C LEU A 335 -3.67 27.47 -2.21
N ALA A 336 -2.57 28.06 -2.68
CA ALA A 336 -1.98 27.79 -3.99
C ALA A 336 -1.22 26.44 -4.05
N THR A 337 -1.13 25.70 -2.95
CA THR A 337 -0.45 24.38 -2.94
C THR A 337 -1.27 23.34 -3.70
N GLY A 338 -0.61 22.64 -4.64
CA GLY A 338 -1.20 21.61 -5.49
C GLY A 338 -1.62 22.12 -6.87
N ASN A 339 -2.33 21.29 -7.63
CA ASN A 339 -2.76 21.54 -9.01
C ASN A 339 -4.26 21.84 -9.10
N GLN A 340 -5.06 21.37 -8.12
CA GLN A 340 -6.46 21.77 -8.04
C GLN A 340 -6.58 23.29 -7.92
N PRO A 341 -7.52 23.93 -8.63
CA PRO A 341 -7.72 25.35 -8.51
C PRO A 341 -8.07 25.75 -7.07
N GLU A 342 -7.82 27.01 -6.74
CA GLU A 342 -8.26 27.57 -5.47
C GLU A 342 -9.79 27.53 -5.39
N PRO A 343 -10.39 27.15 -4.23
CA PRO A 343 -11.84 27.16 -4.07
C PRO A 343 -12.39 28.58 -4.25
N HIS A 344 -13.46 28.72 -5.03
CA HIS A 344 -14.15 29.99 -5.25
C HIS A 344 -15.42 30.08 -4.40
N GLY A 345 -15.75 31.28 -3.91
CA GLY A 345 -17.00 31.55 -3.19
C GLY A 345 -16.98 31.26 -1.68
N GLN A 346 -15.83 30.87 -1.12
CA GLN A 346 -15.64 30.64 0.31
C GLN A 346 -14.65 31.65 0.88
N ASP A 347 -14.75 31.91 2.19
CA ASP A 347 -13.77 32.72 2.90
C ASP A 347 -12.41 32.01 2.89
N ARG A 348 -11.41 32.65 2.27
CA ARG A 348 -10.04 32.14 2.16
C ARG A 348 -9.43 31.78 3.51
N ASN A 349 -9.68 32.59 4.54
CA ASN A 349 -9.13 32.34 5.86
C ASN A 349 -9.76 31.10 6.49
N GLN A 350 -11.07 30.89 6.28
CA GLN A 350 -11.76 29.68 6.74
C GLN A 350 -11.22 28.42 6.06
N VAL A 351 -11.04 28.47 4.73
CA VAL A 351 -10.48 27.35 3.98
C VAL A 351 -9.04 27.07 4.45
N ALA A 352 -8.20 28.09 4.58
CA ALA A 352 -6.81 27.92 5.01
C ALA A 352 -6.71 27.36 6.44
N ALA A 353 -7.49 27.89 7.38
CA ALA A 353 -7.53 27.41 8.76
C ALA A 353 -8.01 25.96 8.86
N LEU A 354 -9.09 25.61 8.16
CA LEU A 354 -9.61 24.24 8.14
C LEU A 354 -8.64 23.28 7.42
N THR A 355 -7.90 23.76 6.42
CA THR A 355 -6.84 22.98 5.74
C THR A 355 -5.75 22.57 6.73
N VAL A 356 -5.25 23.49 7.56
CA VAL A 356 -4.24 23.21 8.60
C VAL A 356 -4.79 22.21 9.62
N LEU A 357 -6.05 22.37 10.05
CA LEU A 357 -6.70 21.46 10.98
C LEU A 357 -6.79 20.04 10.39
N ILE A 358 -7.27 19.90 9.15
CA ILE A 358 -7.38 18.60 8.46
C ILE A 358 -6.02 17.96 8.26
N ASN A 359 -5.01 18.73 7.86
CA ASN A 359 -3.64 18.25 7.70
C ASN A 359 -3.05 17.77 9.04
N THR A 360 -3.33 18.48 10.14
CA THR A 360 -2.96 18.07 11.50
C THR A 360 -3.62 16.74 11.88
N ILE A 361 -4.92 16.58 11.59
CA ILE A 361 -5.63 15.31 11.84
C ILE A 361 -5.04 14.19 10.97
N MET A 362 -4.77 14.43 9.68
CA MET A 362 -4.16 13.44 8.77
C MET A 362 -2.80 12.94 9.28
N ASN A 363 -2.06 13.78 9.99
CA ASN A 363 -0.76 13.42 10.57
C ASN A 363 -0.87 12.67 11.92
N LEU A 364 -2.08 12.45 12.46
CA LEU A 364 -2.27 11.63 13.65
C LEU A 364 -1.97 10.17 13.35
N ASP A 365 -1.44 9.47 14.36
CA ASP A 365 -1.25 8.01 14.35
C ASP A 365 -2.53 7.23 14.00
N GLU A 366 -3.71 7.82 14.23
CA GLU A 366 -5.02 7.23 13.92
C GLU A 366 -5.32 7.15 12.43
N CYS A 367 -4.71 8.03 11.64
CA CYS A 367 -4.95 8.14 10.20
C CYS A 367 -3.95 7.33 9.38
N VAL A 368 -2.87 6.84 10.01
CA VAL A 368 -1.78 6.13 9.34
C VAL A 368 -1.52 4.73 9.90
N MET A 369 -2.21 4.35 10.97
CA MET A 369 -2.09 3.01 11.56
C MET A 369 -3.39 2.21 11.45
N LYS A 370 -3.25 0.93 11.12
CA LYS A 370 -4.31 -0.05 11.37
C LYS A 370 -4.41 -0.32 12.86
N ARG A 371 -5.64 -0.40 13.37
CA ARG A 371 -5.97 -0.66 14.78
C ARG A 371 -7.10 -1.65 14.89
#